data_AF-V4M466-F1
#
_entry.id   AF-V4M466-F1
#
_cell.length_a   1.000
_cell.length_b   1.000
_cell.length_c   1.000
_cell.angle_alpha   90.00
_cell.angle_beta   90.00
_cell.angle_gamma   90.00
#
_symmetry.space_group_name_H-M   'P 1'
#
loop_
_entity.id
_entity.type
_entity.pdbx_description
1 polymer ?
#
loop_
_entity_poly.entity_id
_entity_poly.type
_entity_poly.pdbx_seq_one_letter_code
_entity_poly.pdbx_strand_id
1 'polypeptide(L)'
;MEISITKVNGKSINLELDDSSDTINLKIHGLTCKLVLRLGPKLDSDSDSEPGPTMRIFVSTLGGKTFDLNVEETDNTEIVKNKIRGLDGPPVDQQILIFKGIKLLSRRTLASYGIKSGSDLLMMSQLCGC
;
A
#
# COMPACT_ATOMS: atom_id res chain seq x y z
N MET A 1 -7.70 7.95 -11.54
CA MET A 1 -8.13 6.54 -11.37
C MET A 1 -8.19 5.89 -12.75
N GLU A 2 -7.75 4.63 -12.90
CA GLU A 2 -7.89 3.90 -14.19
C GLU A 2 -8.96 2.81 -14.04
N ILE A 3 -9.90 2.74 -15.00
CA ILE A 3 -10.94 1.71 -15.05
C ILE A 3 -10.88 0.99 -16.40
N SER A 4 -10.73 -0.33 -16.39
CA SER A 4 -10.79 -1.17 -17.59
C SER A 4 -12.04 -2.04 -17.61
N ILE A 5 -12.72 -2.12 -18.75
CA ILE A 5 -13.90 -2.96 -18.97
C ILE A 5 -13.59 -3.96 -20.08
N THR A 6 -13.61 -5.26 -19.79
CA THR A 6 -13.42 -6.32 -20.79
C THR A 6 -14.73 -6.99 -21.15
N LYS A 7 -15.09 -6.99 -22.44
CA LYS A 7 -16.23 -7.76 -22.95
C LYS A 7 -15.85 -9.23 -23.14
N VAL A 8 -16.84 -10.13 -23.11
CA VAL A 8 -16.64 -11.59 -23.27
C VAL A 8 -15.99 -12.00 -24.60
N ASN A 9 -15.96 -11.12 -25.60
CA ASN A 9 -15.26 -11.32 -26.87
C ASN A 9 -13.80 -10.84 -26.89
N GLY A 10 -13.23 -10.48 -25.72
CA GLY A 10 -11.84 -10.02 -25.59
C GLY A 10 -11.62 -8.54 -25.92
N LYS A 11 -12.65 -7.79 -26.34
CA LYS A 11 -12.53 -6.35 -26.55
C LYS A 11 -12.52 -5.64 -25.20
N SER A 12 -11.40 -4.99 -24.87
CA SER A 12 -11.26 -4.18 -23.67
C SER A 12 -11.35 -2.69 -24.00
N ILE A 13 -12.03 -1.93 -23.15
CA ILE A 13 -12.14 -0.47 -23.22
C ILE A 13 -11.54 0.06 -21.92
N ASN A 14 -10.49 0.88 -22.03
CA ASN A 14 -9.89 1.59 -20.90
C ASN A 14 -10.49 3.00 -20.83
N LEU A 15 -10.87 3.42 -19.62
CA LEU A 15 -11.32 4.77 -19.32
C LEU A 15 -10.33 5.39 -18.33
N GLU A 16 -9.76 6.51 -18.74
CA GLU A 16 -8.97 7.39 -17.88
C GLU A 16 -9.89 8.40 -17.23
N LEU A 17 -9.69 8.62 -15.92
CA LEU A 17 -10.53 9.50 -15.12
C LEU A 17 -9.68 10.56 -14.43
N ASP A 18 -10.12 11.79 -14.66
CA ASP A 18 -9.65 12.96 -13.95
C ASP A 18 -10.27 13.02 -12.55
N ASP A 19 -9.53 13.56 -11.60
CA ASP A 19 -9.88 13.55 -10.17
C ASP A 19 -10.99 14.56 -9.81
N SER A 20 -11.52 15.29 -10.80
CA SER A 20 -12.68 16.19 -10.71
C SER A 20 -14.06 15.53 -10.98
N SER A 21 -14.10 14.23 -11.28
CA SER A 21 -15.34 13.56 -11.69
C SER A 21 -16.13 13.00 -10.50
N ASP A 22 -17.25 13.64 -10.14
CA ASP A 22 -18.09 13.21 -9.01
C ASP A 22 -18.79 11.85 -9.24
N THR A 23 -19.15 11.50 -10.49
CA THR A 23 -19.82 10.22 -10.82
C THR A 23 -19.51 9.77 -12.25
N ILE A 24 -19.48 8.44 -12.48
CA ILE A 24 -19.21 7.85 -13.81
C ILE A 24 -20.37 6.91 -14.19
N ASN A 25 -21.07 7.26 -15.26
CA ASN A 25 -22.19 6.47 -15.77
C ASN A 25 -21.73 5.53 -16.90
N LEU A 26 -21.92 4.22 -16.72
CA LEU A 26 -21.56 3.19 -17.70
C LEU A 26 -22.82 2.45 -18.18
N LYS A 27 -23.06 2.44 -19.50
CA LYS A 27 -24.19 1.73 -20.11
C LYS A 27 -23.69 0.61 -21.01
N ILE A 28 -23.98 -0.63 -20.64
CA ILE A 28 -23.57 -1.83 -21.37
C ILE A 28 -24.79 -2.50 -21.97
N HIS A 29 -24.77 -2.76 -23.27
CA HIS A 29 -25.80 -3.50 -24.00
C HIS A 29 -25.26 -4.87 -24.45
N GLY A 30 -25.97 -5.96 -24.12
CA GLY A 30 -25.62 -7.34 -24.54
C GLY A 30 -26.40 -8.42 -23.80
N LEU A 31 -26.46 -9.63 -24.37
CA LEU A 31 -27.25 -10.76 -23.84
C LEU A 31 -26.60 -11.47 -22.63
N THR A 32 -25.28 -11.35 -22.45
CA THR A 32 -24.54 -11.77 -21.26
C THR A 32 -23.21 -11.01 -21.22
N CYS A 33 -22.97 -10.20 -20.19
CA CYS A 33 -21.71 -9.46 -20.02
C CYS A 33 -21.18 -9.71 -18.62
N LYS A 34 -19.92 -10.15 -18.52
CA LYS A 34 -19.19 -10.21 -17.25
C LYS A 34 -18.47 -8.87 -17.06
N LEU A 35 -18.87 -8.09 -16.07
CA LEU A 35 -18.17 -6.88 -15.67
C LEU A 35 -17.07 -7.25 -14.68
N VAL A 36 -15.85 -6.81 -14.94
CA VAL A 36 -14.74 -6.91 -13.98
C VAL A 36 -14.23 -5.50 -13.75
N LEU A 37 -14.44 -4.97 -12.54
CA LEU A 37 -13.92 -3.68 -12.11
C LEU A 37 -12.57 -3.90 -11.43
N ARG A 38 -11.54 -3.20 -11.88
CA ARG A 38 -10.23 -3.18 -11.21
C ARG A 38 -9.93 -1.74 -10.83
N LEU A 39 -9.72 -1.52 -9.54
CA LEU A 39 -9.34 -0.23 -8.98
C LEU A 39 -7.87 -0.34 -8.59
N GLY A 40 -7.01 0.31 -9.37
CA GLY A 40 -5.61 0.52 -9.00
C GLY A 40 -5.45 1.88 -8.31
N PRO A 41 -4.53 2.01 -7.34
CA PRO A 41 -4.07 3.34 -6.95
C PRO A 41 -3.54 4.03 -8.21
N LYS A 42 -4.04 5.25 -8.49
CA LYS A 42 -3.33 6.14 -9.41
C LYS A 42 -1.99 6.39 -8.71
N LEU A 43 -0.88 6.10 -9.38
CA LEU A 43 0.40 6.58 -8.92
C LEU A 43 0.48 8.01 -9.45
N ASP A 44 -0.19 8.94 -8.75
CA ASP A 44 -0.14 10.37 -9.06
C ASP A 44 1.33 10.77 -9.08
N SER A 45 1.84 10.95 -10.29
CA SER A 45 3.24 11.31 -10.57
C SER A 45 3.41 12.83 -10.68
N ASP A 46 2.47 13.60 -10.13
CA ASP A 46 2.45 15.07 -10.16
C ASP A 46 2.89 15.69 -8.82
N SER A 47 3.97 15.17 -8.28
CA SER A 47 4.84 15.93 -7.38
C SER A 47 6.25 15.73 -7.89
N ASP A 48 6.89 16.82 -8.32
CA ASP A 48 8.29 16.92 -8.71
C ASP A 48 9.20 16.62 -7.50
N SER A 49 9.12 15.38 -7.05
CA SER A 49 9.98 14.74 -6.08
C SER A 49 10.42 13.50 -6.82
N GLU A 50 11.59 13.60 -7.46
CA GLU A 50 12.36 12.46 -7.93
C GLU A 50 12.07 11.27 -7.02
N PRO A 51 11.55 10.12 -7.52
CA PRO A 51 11.28 8.98 -6.67
C PRO A 51 12.58 8.69 -5.94
N GLY A 52 12.57 8.92 -4.63
CA GLY A 52 13.74 8.69 -3.81
C GLY A 52 14.19 7.25 -4.03
N PRO A 53 15.48 6.92 -3.82
CA PRO A 53 15.92 5.54 -3.92
C PRO A 53 15.07 4.67 -2.98
N THR A 54 14.10 3.95 -3.57
CA THR A 54 13.22 3.07 -2.84
C THR A 54 14.04 1.87 -2.39
N MET A 55 13.98 1.59 -1.10
CA MET A 55 14.65 0.44 -0.50
C MET A 55 13.64 -0.60 -0.08
N ARG A 56 14.07 -1.86 -0.08
CA ARG A 56 13.24 -2.99 0.32
C ARG A 56 13.53 -3.35 1.77
N ILE A 57 12.51 -3.49 2.59
CA ILE A 57 12.64 -3.96 3.98
C ILE A 57 11.71 -5.13 4.24
N PHE A 58 12.05 -5.95 5.22
CA PHE A 58 11.26 -7.10 5.64
C PHE A 58 10.66 -6.85 7.01
N VAL A 59 9.36 -7.10 7.15
CA VAL A 59 8.68 -7.00 8.44
C VAL A 59 8.12 -8.35 8.80
N SER A 60 8.73 -9.00 9.79
CA SER A 60 8.28 -10.29 10.31
C SER A 60 7.35 -10.09 11.49
N THR A 61 6.30 -10.89 11.59
CA THR A 61 5.41 -10.94 12.74
C THR A 61 5.78 -12.11 13.64
N LEU A 62 5.42 -12.05 14.93
CA LEU A 62 5.57 -13.19 15.85
C LEU A 62 4.82 -14.46 15.39
N GLY A 63 3.80 -14.31 14.52
CA GLY A 63 3.07 -15.43 13.92
C GLY A 63 3.72 -16.03 12.67
N GLY A 64 4.93 -15.61 12.30
CA GLY A 64 5.67 -16.12 11.14
C GLY A 64 5.27 -15.52 9.78
N LYS A 65 4.26 -14.64 9.73
CA LYS A 65 3.95 -13.85 8.52
C LYS A 65 5.06 -12.82 8.29
N THR A 66 5.59 -12.75 7.07
CA THR A 66 6.59 -11.76 6.66
C THR A 66 6.01 -10.87 5.57
N PHE A 67 6.17 -9.55 5.70
CA PHE A 67 5.78 -8.55 4.71
C PHE A 67 7.02 -8.01 4.02
N ASP A 68 6.99 -7.95 2.69
CA ASP A 68 8.00 -7.29 1.86
C ASP A 68 7.47 -5.89 1.50
N LEU A 69 8.18 -4.85 1.94
CA LEU A 69 7.77 -3.45 1.77
C LEU A 69 8.84 -2.66 1.02
N ASN A 70 8.40 -1.92 0.00
CA ASN A 70 9.21 -0.85 -0.62
C ASN A 70 8.92 0.48 0.09
N VAL A 71 9.96 1.08 0.64
CA VAL A 71 9.93 2.30 1.47
C VAL A 71 11.10 3.21 1.13
N GLU A 72 11.02 4.48 1.48
CA GLU A 72 12.12 5.43 1.37
C GLU A 72 12.81 5.64 2.72
N GLU A 73 14.09 6.02 2.73
CA GLU A 73 14.81 6.31 3.99
C GLU A 73 14.21 7.51 4.74
N THR A 74 13.60 8.43 3.99
CA THR A 74 12.86 9.60 4.45
C THR A 74 11.47 9.27 4.99
N ASP A 75 10.93 8.07 4.69
CA ASP A 75 9.61 7.67 5.17
C ASP A 75 9.56 7.65 6.70
N ASN A 76 8.42 8.07 7.23
CA ASN A 76 8.11 7.95 8.64
C ASN A 76 7.69 6.53 8.98
N THR A 77 7.94 6.12 10.22
CA THR A 77 7.50 4.82 10.75
C THR A 77 5.98 4.62 10.60
N GLU A 78 5.19 5.69 10.66
CA GLU A 78 3.74 5.65 10.43
C GLU A 78 3.36 5.22 9.00
N ILE A 79 4.13 5.65 7.99
CA ILE A 79 3.92 5.25 6.59
C ILE A 79 4.11 3.74 6.45
N VAL A 80 5.16 3.19 7.08
CA VAL A 80 5.42 1.74 7.09
C VAL A 80 4.26 0.98 7.72
N LYS A 81 3.73 1.45 8.85
CA LYS A 81 2.57 0.81 9.49
C LYS A 81 1.31 0.83 8.62
N ASN A 82 1.07 1.95 7.92
CA ASN A 82 -0.03 2.05 6.96
C ASN A 82 0.13 1.06 5.80
N LYS A 83 1.35 0.91 5.26
CA LYS A 83 1.65 -0.09 4.22
C LYS A 83 1.37 -1.52 4.70
N ILE A 84 1.75 -1.85 5.93
CA ILE A 84 1.45 -3.17 6.53
C ILE A 84 -0.07 -3.38 6.64
N ARG A 85 -0.84 -2.38 7.09
CA ARG A 85 -2.30 -2.48 7.15
C ARG A 85 -2.90 -2.77 5.77
N GLY A 86 -2.37 -2.13 4.72
CA GLY A 86 -2.81 -2.37 3.33
C GLY A 86 -2.56 -3.79 2.83
N LEU A 87 -1.60 -4.53 3.40
CA LEU A 87 -1.26 -5.91 3.06
C LEU A 87 -1.97 -6.94 3.97
N ASP A 88 -3.18 -6.62 4.43
CA ASP A 88 -3.94 -7.46 5.37
C ASP A 88 -3.19 -7.61 6.72
N GLY A 89 -2.70 -6.47 7.22
CA GLY A 89 -2.10 -6.34 8.55
C GLY A 89 -3.07 -5.73 9.57
N PRO A 90 -2.78 -5.81 10.88
CA PRO A 90 -3.64 -5.26 11.92
C PRO A 90 -3.74 -3.72 11.82
N PRO A 91 -4.74 -3.10 12.48
CA PRO A 91 -4.84 -1.64 12.60
C PRO A 91 -3.52 -0.97 13.03
N VAL A 92 -3.23 0.22 12.51
CA VAL A 92 -1.94 0.93 12.68
C VAL A 92 -1.63 1.26 14.14
N ASP A 93 -2.67 1.59 14.90
CA ASP A 93 -2.65 1.82 16.34
C ASP A 93 -2.28 0.56 17.12
N GLN A 94 -2.64 -0.61 16.59
CA GLN A 94 -2.30 -1.91 17.18
C GLN A 94 -0.90 -2.39 16.76
N GLN A 95 -0.25 -1.77 15.78
CA GLN A 95 1.06 -2.18 15.29
C GLN A 95 2.21 -1.56 16.12
N ILE A 96 3.11 -2.42 16.59
CA ILE A 96 4.39 -2.03 17.19
C ILE A 96 5.52 -2.57 16.32
N LEU A 97 6.30 -1.65 15.74
CA LEU A 97 7.51 -1.99 14.99
C LEU A 97 8.74 -1.92 15.91
N ILE A 98 9.60 -2.91 15.79
CA ILE A 98 10.82 -3.08 16.58
C ILE A 98 11.98 -3.33 15.64
N PHE A 99 13.06 -2.58 15.81
CA PHE A 99 14.32 -2.76 15.09
C PHE A 99 15.48 -2.74 16.08
N LYS A 100 16.37 -3.75 16.01
CA LYS A 100 17.51 -3.91 16.93
C LYS A 100 17.12 -3.79 18.42
N GLY A 101 15.95 -4.32 18.79
CA GLY A 101 15.42 -4.26 20.16
C GLY A 101 14.80 -2.92 20.57
N ILE A 102 14.76 -1.92 19.69
CA ILE A 102 14.21 -0.59 19.95
C ILE A 102 12.83 -0.48 19.29
N LYS A 103 11.83 -0.02 20.06
CA LYS A 103 10.50 0.31 19.53
C LYS A 103 10.57 1.59 18.71
N LEU A 104 10.03 1.55 17.49
CA LEU A 104 10.02 2.69 16.58
C LEU A 104 8.88 3.66 16.94
N LEU A 105 9.22 4.92 17.14
CA LEU A 105 8.28 6.03 17.31
C LEU A 105 7.72 6.51 15.96
N SER A 106 6.40 6.67 15.87
CA SER A 106 5.68 7.03 14.62
C SER A 106 6.20 8.30 13.93
N ARG A 107 6.68 9.29 14.70
CA ARG A 107 7.14 10.60 14.21
C ARG A 107 8.60 10.62 13.73
N ARG A 108 9.30 9.49 13.73
CA ARG A 108 10.71 9.40 13.28
C ARG A 108 10.84 8.67 11.95
N THR A 109 11.80 9.11 11.16
CA THR A 109 12.15 8.54 9.85
C THR A 109 12.91 7.22 9.99
N LEU A 110 12.85 6.37 8.97
CA LEU A 110 13.60 5.10 8.93
C LEU A 110 15.12 5.33 8.98
N ALA A 111 15.62 6.36 8.28
CA ALA A 111 17.02 6.76 8.31
C ALA A 111 17.53 7.02 9.74
N SER A 112 16.69 7.63 10.59
CA SER A 112 17.08 7.98 11.97
C SER A 112 17.35 6.76 12.86
N TYR A 113 16.80 5.60 12.50
CA TYR A 113 17.06 4.33 13.17
C TYR A 113 18.16 3.51 12.48
N GLY A 114 18.71 4.01 11.37
CA GLY A 114 19.68 3.29 10.54
C GLY A 114 19.08 2.06 9.85
N ILE A 115 17.79 2.12 9.52
CA ILE A 115 17.11 1.08 8.72
C ILE A 115 17.53 1.29 7.27
N LYS A 116 18.00 0.22 6.65
CA LYS A 116 18.50 0.19 5.27
C LYS A 116 17.82 -0.90 4.46
N SER A 117 18.09 -0.94 3.16
CA SER A 117 17.68 -2.04 2.29
C SER A 117 18.12 -3.40 2.86
N GLY A 118 17.21 -4.36 2.87
CA GLY A 118 17.40 -5.69 3.45
C GLY A 118 17.30 -5.76 4.97
N SER A 119 16.89 -4.69 5.65
CA SER A 119 16.70 -4.73 7.11
C SER A 119 15.47 -5.55 7.49
N ASP A 120 15.63 -6.41 8.51
CA ASP A 120 14.55 -7.16 9.14
C ASP A 120 14.02 -6.41 10.37
N LEU A 121 12.73 -6.08 10.33
CA LEU A 121 11.98 -5.52 11.44
C LEU A 121 11.07 -6.59 12.02
N LEU A 122 10.83 -6.50 13.34
CA LEU A 122 9.84 -7.31 14.03
C LEU A 122 8.60 -6.48 14.29
N MET A 123 7.43 -7.02 13.98
CA MET A 123 6.12 -6.43 14.29
C MET A 123 5.42 -7.25 15.37
N MET A 124 4.90 -6.54 16.38
CA MET A 124 3.96 -7.07 17.36
C MET A 124 2.60 -6.38 17.18
N SER A 125 1.53 -7.15 17.35
CA SER A 125 0.16 -6.62 17.40
C SER A 125 -0.31 -6.55 18.85
N GLN A 126 -0.80 -5.40 19.29
CA GLN A 126 -1.57 -5.28 20.52
C GLN A 126 -3.04 -5.48 20.17
N LEU A 127 -3.58 -6.65 20.49
CA LEU A 127 -5.01 -6.90 20.41
C LEU A 127 -5.71 -6.08 21.50
N CYS A 128 -6.39 -4.99 21.12
CA CYS A 128 -7.51 -4.50 21.92
C CYS A 128 -8.72 -5.35 21.53
N GLY A 129 -8.96 -6.41 22.29
CA GLY A 129 -10.22 -7.14 22.23
C GLY A 129 -11.31 -6.28 22.87
N CYS A 130 -12.35 -5.96 22.09
CA CYS A 130 -13.66 -5.57 22.58
C CYS A 130 -14.65 -6.63 22.12
#